data_AF-A0A671P5B7-F1
#
_entry.id   AF-A0A671P5B7-F1
#
_cell.length_a   1.000
_cell.length_b   1.000
_cell.length_c   1.000
_cell.angle_alpha   90.00
_cell.angle_beta   90.00
_cell.angle_gamma   90.00
#
_symmetry.space_group_name_H-M   'P 1'
#
loop_
_entity.id
_entity.type
_entity.pdbx_description
1 polymer ?
#
loop_
_entity_poly.entity_id
_entity_poly.type
_entity_poly.pdbx_seq_one_letter_code
_entity_poly.pdbx_strand_id
1 'polypeptide(L)'
;MSLLFVLNSSTACCSSEKSFSSCTFVGFPASSAYLNPSQHAPLGVHRHQFESHLWRVVRNLSTGSLQRMISRYPEVMLLSVKSVNMVSRLLREKCLFTIHQVTDILRDSPEVLEEDLAKLEYKFQYAYFRMGVRQPEMVKAKLFRLSLSELRCRHCFLERRGLYQTPDKKGQTLILNPPLKDILCVSEETYLTQVAMATAEEFHVFCKLMAREQEDKDDDDDDDDDGLHRKKRHWNTGYKKDRK
;
A
#
# COMPACT_ATOMS: atom_id res chain seq x y z
N MET A 1 65.17 -1.21 13.23
CA MET A 1 64.21 -2.33 13.30
C MET A 1 64.56 -3.33 12.23
N SER A 2 64.93 -4.55 12.61
CA SER A 2 65.10 -5.75 11.75
C SER A 2 65.47 -6.95 12.64
N LEU A 3 65.30 -8.17 12.10
CA LEU A 3 65.62 -9.49 12.70
C LEU A 3 64.63 -9.97 13.79
N LEU A 4 64.29 -11.27 13.96
CA LEU A 4 64.53 -12.52 13.19
C LEU A 4 63.64 -13.67 13.77
N PHE A 5 63.15 -14.60 12.91
CA PHE A 5 62.84 -16.04 13.19
C PHE A 5 61.76 -16.37 14.30
N VAL A 6 61.13 -17.56 14.49
CA VAL A 6 61.49 -18.99 14.30
C VAL A 6 60.24 -19.92 14.46
N LEU A 7 60.15 -21.07 13.72
CA LEU A 7 59.43 -22.37 13.99
C LEU A 7 57.90 -22.39 14.39
N ASN A 8 57.11 -23.50 14.41
CA ASN A 8 57.25 -24.91 13.98
C ASN A 8 55.88 -25.61 13.69
N SER A 9 55.87 -26.51 12.69
CA SER A 9 55.34 -27.91 12.60
C SER A 9 54.07 -28.45 13.31
N SER A 10 53.39 -29.38 12.58
CA SER A 10 52.46 -30.45 13.03
C SER A 10 51.08 -30.00 13.58
N THR A 11 49.91 -30.64 13.39
CA THR A 11 49.44 -31.91 12.75
C THR A 11 47.89 -31.80 12.61
N ALA A 12 47.09 -32.59 11.87
CA ALA A 12 47.25 -33.73 10.96
C ALA A 12 46.06 -33.77 9.93
N CYS A 13 45.89 -34.86 9.17
CA CYS A 13 44.72 -35.11 8.30
C CYS A 13 43.47 -35.57 9.08
N CYS A 14 42.26 -35.21 8.62
CA CYS A 14 41.19 -36.21 8.39
C CYS A 14 40.03 -35.66 7.55
N SER A 15 39.42 -36.54 6.75
CA SER A 15 38.42 -36.23 5.72
C SER A 15 37.02 -35.92 6.26
N SER A 16 36.30 -35.01 5.59
CA SER A 16 34.83 -35.07 5.48
C SER A 16 34.36 -34.12 4.36
N GLU A 17 34.29 -34.63 3.13
CA GLU A 17 33.56 -33.96 2.04
C GLU A 17 32.09 -33.81 2.41
N LYS A 18 31.59 -32.57 2.45
CA LYS A 18 30.16 -32.29 2.23
C LYS A 18 30.04 -31.06 1.34
N SER A 19 29.51 -31.27 0.13
CA SER A 19 29.37 -30.24 -0.89
C SER A 19 28.61 -29.03 -0.38
N PHE A 20 29.29 -27.89 -0.24
CA PHE A 20 28.63 -26.60 -0.35
C PHE A 20 28.48 -26.28 -1.83
N SER A 21 27.29 -26.56 -2.37
CA SER A 21 26.95 -26.13 -3.73
C SER A 21 26.93 -24.60 -3.74
N SER A 22 27.87 -24.00 -4.47
CA SER A 22 28.00 -22.56 -4.59
C SER A 22 26.79 -21.99 -5.32
N CYS A 23 25.88 -21.35 -4.58
CA CYS A 23 24.83 -20.55 -5.19
C CYS A 23 25.45 -19.23 -5.66
N THR A 24 25.88 -19.20 -6.92
CA THR A 24 26.47 -18.01 -7.55
C THR A 24 25.47 -16.87 -7.55
N PHE A 25 25.81 -15.79 -6.85
CA PHE A 25 25.00 -14.59 -6.74
C PHE A 25 24.90 -13.89 -8.11
N VAL A 26 23.77 -14.07 -8.79
CA VAL A 26 23.59 -13.62 -10.17
C VAL A 26 23.40 -12.10 -10.25
N GLY A 27 24.37 -11.41 -10.84
CA GLY A 27 24.12 -10.18 -11.60
C GLY A 27 23.74 -8.93 -10.81
N PHE A 28 24.57 -8.51 -9.85
CA PHE A 28 24.62 -7.10 -9.45
C PHE A 28 25.62 -6.33 -10.33
N PRO A 29 25.24 -5.20 -10.97
CA PRO A 29 26.22 -4.32 -11.61
C PRO A 29 27.11 -3.66 -10.54
N ALA A 30 28.42 -3.71 -10.75
CA ALA A 30 29.46 -3.41 -9.75
C ALA A 30 29.69 -1.90 -9.47
N SER A 31 28.62 -1.09 -9.38
CA SER A 31 28.72 0.38 -9.27
C SER A 31 27.83 1.02 -8.19
N SER A 32 27.35 0.24 -7.21
CA SER A 32 26.71 0.77 -6.00
C SER A 32 27.28 0.13 -4.72
N ALA A 33 28.61 -0.02 -4.68
CA ALA A 33 29.34 -0.64 -3.57
C ALA A 33 29.64 0.35 -2.42
N TYR A 34 28.62 1.09 -1.95
CA TYR A 34 28.74 2.02 -0.82
C TYR A 34 27.50 2.02 0.10
N LEU A 35 27.07 0.85 0.57
CA LEU A 35 26.29 0.73 1.79
C LEU A 35 26.97 -0.28 2.72
N ASN A 36 27.28 0.19 3.93
CA ASN A 36 28.20 -0.42 4.87
C ASN A 36 27.49 -1.52 5.69
N PRO A 37 27.80 -2.82 5.52
CA PRO A 37 27.07 -3.90 6.17
C PRO A 37 27.67 -4.17 7.56
N SER A 38 27.52 -3.21 8.49
CA SER A 38 27.92 -3.40 9.87
C SER A 38 26.91 -2.79 10.84
N GLN A 39 26.26 -3.72 11.55
CA GLN A 39 25.55 -3.63 12.85
C GLN A 39 24.04 -3.89 12.81
N HIS A 40 23.61 -4.79 13.70
CA HIS A 40 22.25 -5.24 13.98
C HIS A 40 21.51 -6.07 12.91
N ALA A 41 22.05 -7.25 12.60
CA ALA A 41 21.23 -8.40 12.18
C ALA A 41 20.96 -9.31 13.40
N PRO A 42 19.69 -9.50 13.83
CA PRO A 42 19.36 -10.47 14.87
C PRO A 42 19.63 -11.89 14.39
N LEU A 43 20.47 -12.63 15.11
CA LEU A 43 20.74 -14.04 14.85
C LEU A 43 19.49 -14.89 15.17
N GLY A 44 19.07 -15.74 14.23
CA GLY A 44 18.08 -16.81 14.51
C GLY A 44 16.72 -16.72 13.81
N VAL A 45 16.68 -16.45 12.50
CA VAL A 45 15.49 -16.75 11.68
C VAL A 45 15.74 -18.02 10.87
N HIS A 46 14.93 -19.06 11.10
CA HIS A 46 14.94 -20.30 10.32
C HIS A 46 14.58 -20.00 8.84
N ARG A 47 15.60 -19.83 7.99
CA ARG A 47 15.49 -19.50 6.56
C ARG A 47 14.51 -20.39 5.77
N HIS A 48 14.26 -21.62 6.20
CA HIS A 48 13.64 -22.66 5.39
C HIS A 48 12.10 -22.78 5.49
N GLN A 49 11.43 -21.96 6.31
CA GLN A 49 9.94 -21.85 6.33
C GLN A 49 9.41 -20.48 5.86
N PHE A 50 10.30 -19.54 5.54
CA PHE A 50 9.94 -18.15 5.21
C PHE A 50 9.33 -17.98 3.79
N GLU A 51 9.39 -19.01 2.94
CA GLU A 51 9.33 -18.84 1.47
C GLU A 51 8.06 -19.29 0.72
N SER A 52 7.01 -19.81 1.37
CA SER A 52 5.89 -20.40 0.61
C SER A 52 4.81 -19.40 0.14
N HIS A 53 4.50 -18.36 0.93
CA HIS A 53 3.41 -17.42 0.62
C HIS A 53 3.87 -15.98 0.36
N LEU A 54 4.76 -15.45 1.21
CA LEU A 54 5.34 -14.11 1.08
C LEU A 54 6.10 -14.02 -0.25
N TRP A 55 7.06 -14.92 -0.44
CA TRP A 55 7.77 -15.22 -1.69
C TRP A 55 6.92 -15.92 -2.76
N ARG A 56 5.59 -15.77 -2.75
CA ARG A 56 4.70 -16.12 -3.88
C ARG A 56 3.98 -14.88 -4.38
N VAL A 57 3.40 -14.10 -3.48
CA VAL A 57 2.81 -12.79 -3.82
C VAL A 57 3.90 -11.83 -4.30
N VAL A 58 5.05 -11.81 -3.62
CA VAL A 58 6.21 -10.96 -3.97
C VAL A 58 7.02 -11.54 -5.14
N ARG A 59 7.09 -12.87 -5.32
CA ARG A 59 7.79 -13.51 -6.46
C ARG A 59 7.02 -13.46 -7.78
N ASN A 60 5.70 -13.22 -7.73
CA ASN A 60 4.94 -12.89 -8.93
C ASN A 60 5.31 -11.49 -9.49
N LEU A 61 6.03 -10.66 -8.71
CA LEU A 61 6.77 -9.53 -9.27
C LEU A 61 7.97 -10.07 -10.04
N SER A 62 8.12 -9.63 -11.29
CA SER A 62 9.35 -9.90 -12.06
C SER A 62 10.59 -9.45 -11.28
N THR A 63 11.73 -10.13 -11.45
CA THR A 63 12.95 -9.90 -10.65
C THR A 63 13.35 -8.42 -10.58
N GLY A 64 13.28 -7.68 -11.69
CA GLY A 64 13.53 -6.24 -11.73
C GLY A 64 12.48 -5.37 -11.03
N SER A 65 11.24 -5.85 -10.87
CA SER A 65 10.20 -5.17 -10.09
C SER A 65 10.42 -5.35 -8.59
N LEU A 66 10.83 -6.54 -8.16
CA LEU A 66 11.23 -6.79 -6.77
C LEU A 66 12.48 -5.97 -6.39
N GLN A 67 13.52 -5.97 -7.23
CA GLN A 67 14.70 -5.13 -7.04
C GLN A 67 14.33 -3.65 -6.87
N ARG A 68 13.51 -3.10 -7.78
CA ARG A 68 13.02 -1.70 -7.68
C ARG A 68 12.21 -1.40 -6.42
N MET A 69 11.50 -2.39 -5.86
CA MET A 69 10.77 -2.22 -4.61
C MET A 69 11.75 -2.13 -3.44
N ILE A 70 12.69 -3.08 -3.34
CA ILE A 70 13.73 -3.11 -2.29
C ILE A 70 14.61 -1.85 -2.33
N SER A 71 14.97 -1.35 -3.52
CA SER A 71 15.77 -0.13 -3.65
C SER A 71 15.05 1.15 -3.21
N ARG A 72 13.71 1.14 -3.10
CA ARG A 72 12.92 2.29 -2.62
C ARG A 72 12.46 2.15 -1.17
N TYR A 73 12.28 0.91 -0.72
CA TYR A 73 11.72 0.58 0.59
C TYR A 73 12.35 -0.75 1.05
N PRO A 74 13.60 -0.72 1.53
CA PRO A 74 14.35 -1.91 1.95
C PRO A 74 13.71 -2.62 3.16
N GLU A 75 12.92 -1.90 3.95
CA GLU A 75 12.17 -2.37 5.12
C GLU A 75 11.20 -3.51 4.75
N VAL A 76 10.81 -3.65 3.47
CA VAL A 76 10.00 -4.78 2.97
C VAL A 76 10.58 -6.15 3.34
N MET A 77 11.89 -6.25 3.54
CA MET A 77 12.59 -7.48 3.93
C MET A 77 12.44 -7.81 5.43
N LEU A 78 12.02 -6.85 6.25
CA LEU A 78 11.79 -7.00 7.69
C LEU A 78 10.32 -7.29 8.00
N LEU A 79 9.42 -7.07 7.05
CA LEU A 79 7.97 -7.23 7.23
C LEU A 79 7.55 -8.69 7.43
N SER A 80 6.58 -8.89 8.33
CA SER A 80 6.13 -10.24 8.69
C SER A 80 5.26 -10.88 7.59
N VAL A 81 5.40 -12.21 7.42
CA VAL A 81 4.49 -13.03 6.58
C VAL A 81 3.02 -12.80 6.97
N LYS A 82 2.76 -12.58 8.26
CA LYS A 82 1.43 -12.34 8.83
C LYS A 82 0.83 -11.04 8.31
N SER A 83 1.57 -9.93 8.31
CA SER A 83 1.13 -8.63 7.80
C SER A 83 0.75 -8.72 6.32
N VAL A 84 1.64 -9.30 5.50
CA VAL A 84 1.40 -9.49 4.06
C VAL A 84 0.15 -10.34 3.80
N ASN A 85 -0.04 -11.44 4.54
CA ASN A 85 -1.23 -12.27 4.41
C ASN A 85 -2.51 -11.53 4.86
N MET A 86 -2.46 -10.76 5.95
CA MET A 86 -3.60 -10.00 6.46
C MET A 86 -4.05 -8.92 5.49
N VAL A 87 -3.12 -8.11 4.96
CA VAL A 87 -3.39 -7.07 3.96
C VAL A 87 -3.83 -7.67 2.63
N SER A 88 -3.15 -8.73 2.14
CA SER A 88 -3.55 -9.42 0.91
C SER A 88 -4.96 -10.02 1.02
N ARG A 89 -5.34 -10.51 2.20
CA ARG A 89 -6.69 -11.02 2.47
C ARG A 89 -7.71 -9.89 2.48
N LEU A 90 -7.43 -8.79 3.20
CA LEU A 90 -8.30 -7.60 3.23
C LEU A 90 -8.59 -7.09 1.81
N LEU A 91 -7.54 -6.84 1.02
CA LEU A 91 -7.66 -6.30 -0.32
C LEU A 91 -8.42 -7.24 -1.28
N ARG A 92 -8.23 -8.56 -1.17
CA ARG A 92 -8.93 -9.54 -2.03
C ARG A 92 -10.37 -9.81 -1.62
N GLU A 93 -10.64 -9.96 -0.32
CA GLU A 93 -11.90 -10.50 0.19
C GLU A 93 -12.90 -9.40 0.59
N LYS A 94 -12.41 -8.27 1.13
CA LYS A 94 -13.28 -7.12 1.44
C LYS A 94 -13.28 -6.06 0.33
N CYS A 95 -12.11 -5.69 -0.19
CA CYS A 95 -12.00 -4.64 -1.21
C CYS A 95 -12.18 -5.16 -2.65
N LEU A 96 -12.26 -6.48 -2.82
CA LEU A 96 -12.51 -7.18 -4.09
C LEU A 96 -11.48 -6.89 -5.20
N PHE A 97 -10.23 -6.58 -4.84
CA PHE A 97 -9.13 -6.51 -5.79
C PHE A 97 -8.73 -7.90 -6.30
N THR A 98 -8.43 -8.00 -7.59
CA THR A 98 -7.84 -9.21 -8.19
C THR A 98 -6.42 -9.45 -7.66
N ILE A 99 -5.91 -10.69 -7.79
CA ILE A 99 -4.54 -11.03 -7.36
C ILE A 99 -3.50 -10.12 -8.03
N HIS A 100 -3.65 -9.84 -9.33
CA HIS A 100 -2.76 -8.94 -10.07
C HIS A 100 -2.78 -7.52 -9.49
N GLN A 101 -3.98 -6.97 -9.24
CA GLN A 101 -4.13 -5.65 -8.62
C GLN A 101 -3.53 -5.58 -7.22
N VAL A 102 -3.66 -6.62 -6.40
CA VAL A 102 -2.99 -6.67 -5.08
C VAL A 102 -1.47 -6.71 -5.23
N THR A 103 -0.95 -7.49 -6.18
CA THR A 103 0.49 -7.49 -6.50
C THR A 103 0.97 -6.11 -7.01
N ASP A 104 0.17 -5.39 -7.80
CA ASP A 104 0.46 -4.02 -8.22
C ASP A 104 0.47 -3.03 -7.04
N ILE A 105 -0.53 -3.09 -6.16
CA ILE A 105 -0.64 -2.24 -4.96
C ILE A 105 0.58 -2.45 -4.07
N LEU A 106 0.93 -3.69 -3.73
CA LEU A 106 2.07 -4.00 -2.86
C LEU A 106 3.43 -3.58 -3.46
N ARG A 107 3.57 -3.54 -4.79
CA ARG A 107 4.78 -3.07 -5.47
C ARG A 107 4.92 -1.55 -5.45
N ASP A 108 3.80 -0.85 -5.66
CA ASP A 108 3.78 0.60 -5.86
C ASP A 108 3.51 1.39 -4.58
N SER A 109 2.98 0.71 -3.54
CA SER A 109 2.69 1.23 -2.19
C SER A 109 3.01 0.15 -1.13
N PRO A 110 4.29 -0.21 -0.89
CA PRO A 110 4.62 -1.24 0.12
C PRO A 110 4.26 -0.82 1.56
N GLU A 111 4.09 0.49 1.81
CA GLU A 111 3.76 1.08 3.12
C GLU A 111 2.39 0.60 3.66
N VAL A 112 1.49 0.15 2.78
CA VAL A 112 0.18 -0.45 3.15
C VAL A 112 0.31 -1.70 4.04
N LEU A 113 1.50 -2.29 4.13
CA LEU A 113 1.79 -3.44 4.98
C LEU A 113 2.01 -3.06 6.45
N GLU A 114 2.20 -1.77 6.72
CA GLU A 114 2.35 -1.17 8.06
C GLU A 114 1.13 -0.32 8.45
N GLU A 115 0.28 0.06 7.49
CA GLU A 115 -1.00 0.73 7.77
C GLU A 115 -1.95 -0.13 8.61
N ASP A 116 -2.71 0.51 9.50
CA ASP A 116 -3.83 -0.11 10.17
C ASP A 116 -4.88 -0.62 9.17
N LEU A 117 -5.41 -1.83 9.41
CA LEU A 117 -6.33 -2.49 8.48
C LEU A 117 -7.67 -1.77 8.36
N ALA A 118 -8.19 -1.15 9.43
CA ALA A 118 -9.45 -0.42 9.37
C ALA A 118 -9.26 0.90 8.60
N LYS A 119 -8.16 1.62 8.82
CA LYS A 119 -7.79 2.80 8.04
C LYS A 119 -7.57 2.48 6.56
N LEU A 120 -6.91 1.36 6.25
CA LEU A 120 -6.69 0.90 4.87
C LEU A 120 -8.00 0.50 4.17
N GLU A 121 -8.89 -0.20 4.87
CA GLU A 121 -10.23 -0.53 4.39
C GLU A 121 -11.07 0.73 4.15
N TYR A 122 -11.06 1.67 5.09
CA TYR A 122 -11.77 2.94 4.98
C TYR A 122 -11.24 3.80 3.80
N LYS A 123 -9.92 3.82 3.56
CA LYS A 123 -9.31 4.49 2.39
C LYS A 123 -9.87 3.94 1.08
N PHE A 124 -10.03 2.61 0.99
CA PHE A 124 -10.71 1.97 -0.15
C PHE A 124 -12.21 2.35 -0.21
N GLN A 125 -12.93 2.26 0.91
CA GLN A 125 -14.37 2.56 0.97
C GLN A 125 -14.67 4.01 0.56
N TYR A 126 -13.83 4.97 0.96
CA TYR A 126 -13.94 6.36 0.54
C TYR A 126 -13.81 6.49 -0.99
N ALA A 127 -12.77 5.92 -1.59
CA ALA A 127 -12.61 5.94 -3.05
C ALA A 127 -13.76 5.21 -3.78
N TYR A 128 -14.24 4.09 -3.25
CA TYR A 128 -15.27 3.28 -3.91
C TYR A 128 -16.68 3.86 -3.79
N PHE A 129 -17.10 4.25 -2.59
CA PHE A 129 -18.46 4.71 -2.30
C PHE A 129 -18.60 6.23 -2.35
N ARG A 130 -17.62 7.00 -1.83
CA ARG A 130 -17.71 8.46 -1.74
C ARG A 130 -17.22 9.17 -3.00
N MET A 131 -16.23 8.61 -3.71
CA MET A 131 -15.76 9.10 -5.01
C MET A 131 -16.36 8.33 -6.20
N GLY A 132 -16.94 7.14 -5.98
CA GLY A 132 -17.54 6.32 -7.05
C GLY A 132 -16.52 5.64 -8.00
N VAL A 133 -15.24 5.58 -7.60
CA VAL A 133 -14.14 5.05 -8.41
C VAL A 133 -14.12 3.51 -8.39
N ARG A 134 -13.68 2.88 -9.49
CA ARG A 134 -13.51 1.42 -9.57
C ARG A 134 -12.06 0.97 -9.34
N GLN A 135 -11.90 -0.25 -8.83
CA GLN A 135 -10.61 -0.87 -8.47
C GLN A 135 -9.50 -0.71 -9.53
N PRO A 136 -9.72 -0.93 -10.85
CA PRO A 136 -8.65 -0.78 -11.85
C PRO A 136 -8.11 0.64 -11.94
N GLU A 137 -8.96 1.64 -11.74
CA GLU A 137 -8.57 3.05 -11.78
C GLU A 137 -7.82 3.46 -10.50
N MET A 138 -8.25 2.96 -9.33
CA MET A 138 -7.53 3.16 -8.07
C MET A 138 -6.08 2.68 -8.14
N VAL A 139 -5.86 1.50 -8.72
CA VAL A 139 -4.52 0.92 -8.91
C VAL A 139 -3.71 1.73 -9.92
N LYS A 140 -4.30 2.08 -11.06
CA LYS A 140 -3.65 2.92 -12.09
C LYS A 140 -3.25 4.31 -11.56
N ALA A 141 -4.06 4.89 -10.68
CA ALA A 141 -3.80 6.17 -10.01
C ALA A 141 -2.94 6.03 -8.74
N LYS A 142 -2.53 4.82 -8.36
CA LYS A 142 -1.72 4.52 -7.17
C LYS A 142 -2.32 5.09 -5.87
N LEU A 143 -3.64 4.97 -5.72
CA LEU A 143 -4.45 5.48 -4.60
C LEU A 143 -3.77 5.31 -3.22
N PHE A 144 -3.21 4.12 -2.98
CA PHE A 144 -2.66 3.74 -1.68
C PHE A 144 -1.34 4.41 -1.30
N ARG A 145 -0.66 5.11 -2.23
CA ARG A 145 0.51 5.95 -1.92
C ARG A 145 0.15 7.21 -1.14
N LEU A 146 -1.12 7.62 -1.16
CA LEU A 146 -1.59 8.81 -0.48
C LEU A 146 -2.10 8.50 0.93
N SER A 147 -1.98 9.48 1.80
CA SER A 147 -2.70 9.50 3.07
C SER A 147 -4.21 9.69 2.84
N LEU A 148 -5.03 9.24 3.80
CA LEU A 148 -6.47 9.45 3.74
C LEU A 148 -6.85 10.94 3.78
N SER A 149 -6.10 11.75 4.55
CA SER A 149 -6.28 13.20 4.63
C SER A 149 -5.99 13.87 3.30
N GLU A 150 -4.87 13.55 2.64
CA GLU A 150 -4.55 14.12 1.32
C GLU A 150 -5.56 13.70 0.25
N LEU A 151 -5.99 12.43 0.24
CA LEU A 151 -7.06 11.94 -0.63
C LEU A 151 -8.36 12.74 -0.44
N ARG A 152 -8.80 12.91 0.81
CA ARG A 152 -9.98 13.71 1.18
C ARG A 152 -9.82 15.16 0.73
N CYS A 153 -8.68 15.79 1.00
CA CYS A 153 -8.43 17.18 0.64
C CYS A 153 -8.45 17.40 -0.88
N ARG A 154 -7.72 16.60 -1.67
CA ARG A 154 -7.72 16.74 -3.13
C ARG A 154 -9.12 16.51 -3.72
N HIS A 155 -9.82 15.45 -3.29
CA HIS A 155 -11.17 15.16 -3.77
C HIS A 155 -12.21 16.24 -3.40
N CYS A 156 -12.32 16.58 -2.10
CA CYS A 156 -13.30 17.56 -1.62
C CYS A 156 -13.05 18.97 -2.17
N PHE A 157 -11.80 19.35 -2.45
CA PHE A 157 -11.48 20.64 -3.06
C PHE A 157 -12.02 20.75 -4.48
N LEU A 158 -11.82 19.73 -5.31
CA LEU A 158 -12.40 19.70 -6.65
C LEU A 158 -13.93 19.68 -6.61
N GLU A 159 -14.52 18.91 -5.69
CA GLU A 159 -15.98 18.84 -5.56
C GLU A 159 -16.60 20.19 -5.16
N ARG A 160 -16.05 20.86 -4.14
CA ARG A 160 -16.53 22.21 -3.73
C ARG A 160 -16.30 23.29 -4.79
N ARG A 161 -15.36 23.08 -5.72
CA ARG A 161 -15.15 23.94 -6.90
C ARG A 161 -15.97 23.54 -8.13
N GLY A 162 -16.81 22.50 -8.03
CA GLY A 162 -17.60 21.99 -9.16
C GLY A 162 -16.75 21.36 -10.29
N LEU A 163 -15.50 20.98 -10.00
CA LEU A 163 -14.57 20.32 -10.91
C LEU A 163 -14.56 18.78 -10.76
N TYR A 164 -15.24 18.26 -9.74
CA TYR A 164 -15.47 16.83 -9.56
C TYR A 164 -16.92 16.59 -9.14
N GLN A 165 -17.56 15.59 -9.73
CA GLN A 165 -18.89 15.14 -9.35
C GLN A 165 -18.82 13.64 -9.07
N THR A 166 -19.30 13.20 -7.90
CA THR A 166 -19.45 11.76 -7.63
C THR A 166 -20.36 11.12 -8.70
N PRO A 167 -19.91 10.07 -9.42
CA PRO A 167 -20.71 9.42 -10.44
C PRO A 167 -22.03 8.85 -9.90
N ASP A 168 -23.08 8.86 -10.72
CA ASP A 168 -24.38 8.30 -10.38
C ASP A 168 -24.36 6.75 -10.33
N LYS A 169 -25.53 6.13 -10.11
CA LYS A 169 -25.66 4.66 -10.05
C LYS A 169 -25.27 3.95 -11.36
N LYS A 170 -25.21 4.66 -12.49
CA LYS A 170 -24.76 4.16 -13.80
C LYS A 170 -23.28 4.49 -14.08
N GLY A 171 -22.61 5.22 -13.17
CA GLY A 171 -21.26 5.72 -13.38
C GLY A 171 -21.19 6.98 -14.26
N GLN A 172 -22.29 7.73 -14.37
CA GLN A 172 -22.39 8.93 -15.20
C GLN A 172 -22.27 10.21 -14.37
N THR A 173 -21.73 11.26 -14.98
CA THR A 173 -21.58 12.60 -14.40
C THR A 173 -22.06 13.64 -15.43
N LEU A 174 -22.48 14.81 -14.94
CA LEU A 174 -22.90 15.95 -15.77
C LEU A 174 -21.69 16.71 -16.34
N ILE A 175 -20.61 16.74 -15.56
CA ILE A 175 -19.28 17.26 -15.95
C ILE A 175 -18.34 16.09 -16.25
N LEU A 176 -17.30 16.31 -17.05
CA LEU A 176 -16.22 15.34 -17.22
C LEU A 176 -15.25 15.48 -16.05
N ASN A 177 -15.25 14.51 -15.13
CA ASN A 177 -14.29 14.46 -14.03
C ASN A 177 -12.85 14.36 -14.58
N PRO A 178 -11.87 15.04 -13.97
CA PRO A 178 -10.46 14.81 -14.25
C PRO A 178 -10.07 13.33 -14.03
N PRO A 179 -9.17 12.75 -14.85
CA PRO A 179 -8.72 11.37 -14.66
C PRO A 179 -8.09 11.18 -13.28
N LEU A 180 -8.40 10.10 -12.57
CA LEU A 180 -7.97 9.96 -11.17
C LEU A 180 -6.44 10.02 -10.99
N LYS A 181 -5.67 9.55 -11.97
CA LYS A 181 -4.20 9.66 -11.98
C LYS A 181 -3.69 11.12 -11.95
N ASP A 182 -4.44 12.06 -12.50
CA ASP A 182 -4.10 13.49 -12.55
C ASP A 182 -4.57 14.21 -11.27
N ILE A 183 -5.51 13.62 -10.53
CA ILE A 183 -5.88 14.04 -9.17
C ILE A 183 -4.85 13.50 -8.15
N LEU A 184 -4.47 12.22 -8.22
CA LEU A 184 -3.75 11.52 -7.16
C LEU A 184 -2.26 11.23 -7.42
N CYS A 185 -1.85 11.01 -8.67
CA CYS A 185 -0.51 10.50 -9.02
C CYS A 185 0.45 11.60 -9.52
N VAL A 186 0.18 12.86 -9.19
CA VAL A 186 0.98 14.04 -9.56
C VAL A 186 1.37 14.87 -8.33
N SER A 187 2.38 15.73 -8.47
CA SER A 187 2.77 16.68 -7.41
C SER A 187 1.62 17.64 -7.09
N GLU A 188 1.62 18.21 -5.87
CA GLU A 188 0.62 19.21 -5.47
C GLU A 188 0.60 20.39 -6.45
N GLU A 189 1.77 20.90 -6.85
CA GLU A 189 1.90 21.97 -7.86
C GLU A 189 1.22 21.63 -9.20
N THR A 190 1.43 20.41 -9.73
CA THR A 190 0.79 19.98 -10.98
C THR A 190 -0.72 19.82 -10.80
N TYR A 191 -1.15 19.23 -9.68
CA TYR A 191 -2.56 19.11 -9.32
C TYR A 191 -3.23 20.48 -9.24
N LEU A 192 -2.62 21.46 -8.57
CA LEU A 192 -3.18 22.80 -8.39
C LEU A 192 -3.19 23.63 -9.67
N THR A 193 -2.11 23.59 -10.46
CA THR A 193 -2.01 24.41 -11.68
C THR A 193 -2.76 23.82 -12.88
N GLN A 194 -2.85 22.49 -13.01
CA GLN A 194 -3.42 21.83 -14.21
C GLN A 194 -4.80 21.22 -13.99
N VAL A 195 -5.18 20.91 -12.74
CA VAL A 195 -6.45 20.22 -12.44
C VAL A 195 -7.37 21.07 -11.58
N ALA A 196 -6.88 21.58 -10.44
CA ALA A 196 -7.69 22.39 -9.54
C ALA A 196 -7.75 23.87 -9.93
N MET A 197 -6.91 24.36 -10.85
CA MET A 197 -6.85 25.76 -11.30
C MET A 197 -6.88 26.76 -10.13
N ALA A 198 -6.01 26.56 -9.14
CA ALA A 198 -6.03 27.23 -7.83
C ALA A 198 -4.60 27.50 -7.30
N THR A 199 -4.46 28.36 -6.28
CA THR A 199 -3.15 28.61 -5.64
C THR A 199 -2.85 27.62 -4.50
N ALA A 200 -1.58 27.54 -4.09
CA ALA A 200 -1.15 26.71 -2.97
C ALA A 200 -1.73 27.21 -1.64
N GLU A 201 -1.88 28.53 -1.48
CA GLU A 201 -2.46 29.16 -0.30
C GLU A 201 -3.95 28.81 -0.15
N GLU A 202 -4.72 28.90 -1.24
CA GLU A 202 -6.14 28.52 -1.26
C GLU A 202 -6.33 27.06 -0.83
N PHE A 203 -5.52 26.15 -1.40
CA PHE A 203 -5.59 24.72 -1.07
C PHE A 203 -5.11 24.43 0.35
N HIS A 204 -4.03 25.05 0.81
CA HIS A 204 -3.50 24.83 2.16
C HIS A 204 -4.44 25.36 3.26
N VAL A 205 -5.10 26.51 3.03
CA VAL A 205 -6.17 27.00 3.92
C VAL A 205 -7.36 26.03 3.89
N PHE A 206 -7.76 25.55 2.71
CA PHE A 206 -8.82 24.56 2.60
C PHE A 206 -8.52 23.26 3.36
N CYS A 207 -7.30 22.72 3.25
CA CYS A 207 -6.86 21.53 3.99
C CYS A 207 -6.97 21.72 5.52
N LYS A 208 -6.65 22.91 6.04
CA LYS A 208 -6.80 23.23 7.47
C LYS A 208 -8.26 23.31 7.92
N LEU A 209 -9.14 23.84 7.08
CA LEU A 209 -10.58 23.86 7.36
C LEU A 209 -11.17 22.44 7.32
N MET A 210 -10.80 21.64 6.31
CA MET A 210 -11.19 20.23 6.18
C MET A 210 -10.73 19.35 7.34
N ALA A 211 -9.57 19.63 7.95
CA ALA A 211 -9.09 18.90 9.12
C ALA A 211 -9.99 19.16 10.34
N ARG A 212 -10.29 20.42 10.64
CA ARG A 212 -11.20 20.82 11.73
C ARG A 212 -12.61 20.25 11.53
N GLU A 213 -13.15 20.41 10.31
CA GLU A 213 -14.44 19.82 9.94
C GLU A 213 -14.49 18.29 10.10
N GLN A 214 -13.35 17.60 10.19
CA GLN A 214 -13.30 16.16 10.43
C GLN A 214 -13.17 15.84 11.91
N GLU A 215 -12.32 16.57 12.64
CA GLU A 215 -12.20 16.48 14.12
C GLU A 215 -13.59 16.67 14.76
N ASP A 216 -14.31 17.73 14.38
CA ASP A 216 -15.68 18.03 14.84
C ASP A 216 -16.71 16.91 14.56
N LYS A 217 -16.43 15.95 13.66
CA LYS A 217 -17.35 14.84 13.31
C LYS A 217 -16.93 13.51 13.90
N ASP A 218 -15.65 13.32 14.17
CA ASP A 218 -15.15 12.09 14.77
C ASP A 218 -15.41 12.09 16.30
N ASP A 219 -15.61 13.27 16.91
CA ASP A 219 -16.02 13.42 18.32
C ASP A 219 -17.54 13.20 18.57
N ASP A 220 -18.41 13.42 17.57
CA ASP A 220 -19.88 13.27 17.68
C ASP A 220 -20.35 11.79 17.70
N ASP A 221 -19.53 10.84 17.22
CA ASP A 221 -19.89 9.41 17.09
C ASP A 221 -19.73 8.60 18.41
N ASP A 222 -19.16 9.20 19.48
CA ASP A 222 -18.84 8.52 20.76
C ASP A 222 -19.93 8.67 21.87
N ASP A 223 -20.98 9.47 21.66
CA ASP A 223 -21.97 9.86 22.71
C ASP A 223 -23.31 9.07 22.66
N ASP A 224 -23.43 8.05 21.80
CA ASP A 224 -24.69 7.33 21.50
C ASP A 224 -24.75 5.88 22.09
N ASP A 225 -24.34 5.69 23.36
CA ASP A 225 -24.58 4.47 24.16
C ASP A 225 -25.52 4.71 25.36
N ASP A 226 -26.81 4.93 25.09
CA ASP A 226 -27.85 4.61 26.09
C ASP A 226 -29.18 4.14 25.45
N GLY A 227 -29.72 3.02 25.96
CA GLY A 227 -31.16 2.87 26.12
C GLY A 227 -32.08 2.52 24.93
N LEU A 228 -31.95 1.29 24.40
CA LEU A 228 -33.10 0.41 24.03
C LEU A 228 -34.32 1.02 23.25
N HIS A 229 -34.45 0.72 21.94
CA HIS A 229 -35.62 -0.09 21.51
C HIS A 229 -35.51 -0.79 20.14
N ARG A 230 -35.62 -2.12 20.17
CA ARG A 230 -35.76 -3.02 19.01
C ARG A 230 -36.99 -2.67 18.15
N LYS A 231 -36.77 -2.26 16.89
CA LYS A 231 -37.81 -2.28 15.83
C LYS A 231 -37.26 -2.90 14.53
N LYS A 232 -37.49 -4.20 14.35
CA LYS A 232 -37.12 -4.95 13.13
C LYS A 232 -37.80 -4.32 11.90
N ARG A 233 -37.07 -3.60 11.06
CA ARG A 233 -37.55 -3.21 9.72
C ARG A 233 -37.38 -4.41 8.78
N HIS A 234 -38.47 -5.15 8.58
CA HIS A 234 -38.54 -6.24 7.61
C HIS A 234 -38.47 -5.65 6.20
N TRP A 235 -37.30 -5.77 5.56
CA TRP A 235 -37.17 -5.51 4.13
C TRP A 235 -37.81 -6.65 3.36
N ASN A 236 -38.95 -6.37 2.73
CA ASN A 236 -39.69 -7.35 1.94
C ASN A 236 -39.14 -7.39 0.51
N THR A 237 -38.20 -8.29 0.23
CA THR A 237 -37.53 -8.43 -1.08
C THR A 237 -38.43 -9.19 -2.06
N GLY A 238 -39.33 -8.45 -2.72
CA GLY A 238 -40.26 -8.98 -3.71
C GLY A 238 -39.61 -9.46 -5.02
N TYR A 239 -38.97 -10.62 -4.99
CA TYR A 239 -38.60 -11.35 -6.21
C TYR A 239 -39.84 -11.99 -6.84
N LYS A 240 -40.36 -11.37 -7.91
CA LYS A 240 -41.31 -12.05 -8.80
C LYS A 240 -40.59 -13.18 -9.53
N LYS A 241 -41.16 -14.39 -9.42
CA LYS A 241 -40.60 -15.61 -9.99
C LYS A 241 -41.33 -15.89 -11.30
N ASP A 242 -40.81 -15.35 -12.40
CA ASP A 242 -41.32 -15.68 -13.73
C ASP A 242 -41.12 -17.18 -13.99
N ARG A 243 -42.21 -17.84 -14.35
CA ARG A 243 -42.30 -19.29 -14.51
C ARG A 243 -42.60 -19.59 -15.97
N LYS A 244 -41.68 -20.30 -16.63
CA LYS A 244 -41.97 -21.05 -17.86
C LYS A 244 -42.88 -22.24 -17.55
#